data_AF-A0A8K0UK82-F1
#
_entry.id   AF-A0A8K0UK82-F1
#
_cell.length_a   1.000
_cell.length_b   1.000
_cell.length_c   1.000
_cell.angle_alpha   90.00
_cell.angle_beta   90.00
_cell.angle_gamma   90.00
#
_symmetry.space_group_name_H-M   'P 1'
#
loop_
_entity.id
_entity.type
_entity.pdbx_description
1 polymer ?
#
loop_
_entity_poly.entity_id
_entity_poly.type
_entity_poly.pdbx_seq_one_letter_code
_entity_poly.pdbx_strand_id
1 'polypeptide(L)'
;MMDNITQQDILSHQWVPSPMWFSFWTSMWGIHADQFSVSKHYIQINEEHWNLFDGIDLRSTAGRILIRDEYLYQYTRLCNLHGSADFLPHGVVLTGSPGVGKSFFAVFGLASQLRDRKTTLFVLADGTVVLFCEAGAFITQKQSSTSITMAPLIRYRGDTPAARFWVFIDASQDFQEPPDDLTNTNAFFPVQCVPPEYSRYKKWIVDGRAAVWIMQPWRMQEFAEG
;
A
#
# COMPACT_ATOMS: atom_id res chain seq x y z
N MET A 1 -16.03 8.62 -16.83
CA MET A 1 -15.10 9.65 -16.31
C MET A 1 -15.24 9.56 -14.81
N MET A 2 -14.19 9.19 -14.07
CA MET A 2 -14.29 9.15 -12.60
C MET A 2 -14.26 10.59 -12.09
N ASP A 3 -15.14 10.90 -11.15
CA ASP A 3 -15.06 12.18 -10.46
C ASP A 3 -13.77 12.21 -9.64
N ASN A 4 -12.97 13.27 -9.82
CA ASN A 4 -11.77 13.46 -9.04
C ASN A 4 -12.17 13.75 -7.59
N ILE A 5 -11.50 13.08 -6.64
CA ILE A 5 -11.68 13.37 -5.21
C ILE A 5 -11.23 14.80 -4.96
N THR A 6 -12.16 15.69 -4.57
CA THR A 6 -11.80 17.07 -4.25
C THR A 6 -11.29 17.20 -2.82
N GLN A 7 -10.48 18.23 -2.55
CA GLN A 7 -10.01 18.52 -1.19
C GLN A 7 -11.18 18.77 -0.23
N GLN A 8 -12.27 19.39 -0.69
CA GLN A 8 -13.45 19.65 0.14
C GLN A 8 -14.17 18.35 0.54
N ASP A 9 -14.19 17.36 -0.35
CA ASP A 9 -14.71 16.03 -0.07
C ASP A 9 -13.85 15.28 0.94
N ILE A 10 -12.54 15.45 0.91
CA ILE A 10 -11.63 14.82 1.87
C ILE A 10 -11.83 15.43 3.26
N LEU A 11 -11.79 16.76 3.36
CA LEU A 11 -11.86 17.48 4.64
C LEU A 11 -13.21 17.31 5.35
N SER A 12 -14.30 17.11 4.62
CA SER A 12 -15.63 16.86 5.20
C SER A 12 -15.76 15.50 5.88
N HIS A 13 -14.77 14.61 5.72
CA HIS A 13 -14.85 13.21 6.16
C HIS A 13 -13.69 12.76 7.04
N GLN A 14 -13.26 13.62 7.97
CA GLN A 14 -12.27 13.28 9.02
C GLN A 14 -10.86 12.96 8.51
N TRP A 15 -10.56 13.31 7.26
CA TRP A 15 -9.22 13.29 6.73
C TRP A 15 -8.54 14.63 6.97
N VAL A 16 -7.35 14.59 7.55
CA VAL A 16 -6.56 15.78 7.89
C VAL A 16 -5.34 15.82 6.99
N PRO A 17 -5.01 16.96 6.36
CA PRO A 17 -3.76 17.10 5.62
C PRO A 17 -2.57 16.75 6.52
N SER A 18 -1.64 15.95 6.01
CA SER A 18 -0.41 15.63 6.74
C SER A 18 0.78 16.27 6.04
N PRO A 19 1.39 17.34 6.60
CA PRO A 19 2.56 17.98 5.98
C PRO A 19 3.71 17.00 5.72
N MET A 20 3.88 16.05 6.65
CA MET A 20 4.92 15.02 6.58
C MET A 20 4.68 14.06 5.40
N TRP A 21 3.48 13.48 5.29
CA TRP A 21 3.13 12.61 4.15
C TRP A 21 2.98 13.38 2.85
N PHE A 22 2.65 14.67 2.91
CA PHE A 22 2.60 15.55 1.74
C PHE A 22 3.99 15.74 1.15
N SER A 23 5.03 15.91 1.99
CA SER A 23 6.41 15.96 1.50
C SER A 23 6.81 14.65 0.80
N PHE A 24 6.50 13.50 1.40
CA PHE A 24 6.71 12.19 0.78
C PHE A 24 5.94 12.03 -0.54
N TRP A 25 4.70 12.51 -0.59
CA TRP A 25 3.92 12.53 -1.81
C TRP A 25 4.57 13.40 -2.88
N THR A 26 5.02 14.62 -2.56
CA THR A 26 5.68 15.49 -3.54
C THR A 26 7.00 14.90 -4.07
N SER A 27 7.70 14.10 -3.26
CA SER A 27 8.94 13.44 -3.66
C SER A 27 8.73 12.14 -4.44
N MET A 28 7.49 11.72 -4.70
CA MET A 28 7.17 10.46 -5.40
C MET A 28 6.11 10.64 -6.50
N TRP A 29 5.22 11.63 -6.38
CA TRP A 29 4.04 11.78 -7.22
C TRP A 29 4.38 12.22 -8.63
N GLY A 30 4.01 11.40 -9.61
CA GLY A 30 4.16 11.76 -11.02
C GLY A 30 5.62 11.97 -11.45
N ILE A 31 6.59 11.46 -10.69
CA ILE A 31 7.98 11.43 -11.10
C ILE A 31 8.08 10.62 -12.39
N HIS A 32 8.69 11.22 -13.41
CA HIS A 32 8.86 10.56 -14.70
C HIS A 32 9.74 9.30 -14.53
N ALA A 33 9.49 8.27 -15.36
CA ALA A 33 10.20 6.99 -15.25
C ALA A 33 11.74 7.10 -15.42
N ASP A 34 12.23 8.20 -16.00
CA ASP A 34 13.66 8.52 -16.14
C ASP A 34 14.27 9.16 -14.88
N GLN A 35 13.47 9.88 -14.09
CA GLN A 35 13.85 10.46 -12.79
C GLN A 35 13.60 9.49 -11.63
N PHE A 36 12.60 8.63 -11.78
CA PHE A 36 12.42 7.44 -10.98
C PHE A 36 13.35 6.35 -11.52
N SER A 37 14.66 6.63 -11.53
CA SER A 37 15.61 5.55 -11.52
C SER A 37 15.45 4.90 -10.13
N VAL A 38 14.57 3.91 -9.92
CA VAL A 38 14.95 2.52 -10.21
C VAL A 38 16.26 2.52 -10.98
N SER A 39 17.35 2.77 -10.27
CA SER A 39 18.71 2.66 -10.80
C SER A 39 18.99 1.17 -11.03
N LYS A 40 18.16 0.57 -11.89
CA LYS A 40 17.84 -0.85 -12.06
C LYS A 40 17.55 -1.67 -10.78
N HIS A 41 17.82 -1.16 -9.58
CA HIS A 41 17.87 -1.99 -8.37
C HIS A 41 17.40 -1.30 -7.07
N TYR A 42 17.17 0.02 -6.99
CA TYR A 42 16.74 0.64 -5.71
C TYR A 42 15.68 1.74 -5.83
N ILE A 43 14.90 1.94 -4.77
CA ILE A 43 14.15 3.18 -4.48
C ILE A 43 14.96 3.98 -3.46
N GLN A 44 15.14 5.28 -3.73
CA GLN A 44 15.73 6.21 -2.77
C GLN A 44 14.63 6.93 -1.98
N ILE A 45 14.68 6.84 -0.66
CA ILE A 45 13.83 7.58 0.28
C ILE A 45 14.67 8.69 0.90
N ASN A 46 14.12 9.91 0.90
CA ASN A 46 14.79 11.07 1.49
C ASN A 46 14.93 10.90 3.00
N GLU A 47 15.99 11.47 3.59
CA GLU A 47 16.30 11.35 5.02
C GLU A 47 15.14 11.80 5.93
N GLU A 48 14.46 12.88 5.54
CA GLU A 48 13.29 13.39 6.26
C GLU A 48 12.10 12.40 6.32
N HIS A 49 12.10 11.36 5.48
CA HIS A 49 11.05 10.35 5.39
C HIS A 49 11.43 9.01 6.01
N TRP A 50 12.63 8.88 6.60
CA TRP A 50 13.11 7.59 7.11
C TRP A 50 12.27 7.00 8.25
N ASN A 51 11.56 7.85 9.00
CA ASN A 51 10.72 7.40 10.12
C ASN A 51 9.23 7.28 9.76
N LEU A 52 8.85 7.34 8.47
CA LEU A 52 7.44 7.20 8.06
C LEU A 52 6.94 5.76 8.10
N PHE A 53 7.84 4.80 7.92
CA PHE A 53 7.50 3.40 7.75
C PHE A 53 7.98 2.61 8.97
N ASP A 54 7.03 2.25 9.83
CA ASP A 54 7.32 1.48 11.03
C ASP A 54 7.97 0.13 10.67
N GLY A 55 9.03 -0.23 11.41
CA GLY A 55 9.72 -1.50 11.22
C GLY A 55 10.65 -1.57 10.00
N ILE A 56 10.81 -0.47 9.24
CA ILE A 56 11.80 -0.37 8.17
C ILE A 56 12.98 0.50 8.63
N ASP A 57 14.14 -0.12 8.80
CA ASP A 57 15.38 0.63 9.09
C ASP A 57 15.99 1.18 7.79
N LEU A 58 15.59 2.40 7.43
CA LEU A 58 16.16 3.11 6.28
C LEU A 58 17.51 3.77 6.59
N ARG A 59 17.94 3.86 7.85
CA ARG A 59 19.22 4.49 8.22
C ARG A 59 20.38 3.61 7.80
N SER A 60 20.28 2.31 8.07
CA SER A 60 21.34 1.35 7.73
C SER A 60 21.59 1.25 6.22
N THR A 61 20.59 1.56 5.39
CA THR A 61 20.71 1.53 3.92
C THR A 61 20.91 2.90 3.29
N ALA A 62 21.04 3.97 4.10
CA ALA A 62 21.07 5.36 3.64
C ALA A 62 19.86 5.73 2.76
N GLY A 63 18.67 5.26 3.16
CA GLY A 63 17.40 5.50 2.48
C GLY A 63 17.17 4.64 1.25
N ARG A 64 18.05 3.67 0.95
CA ARG A 64 17.91 2.82 -0.23
C ARG A 64 17.09 1.57 0.08
N ILE A 65 16.09 1.29 -0.74
CA ILE A 65 15.33 0.03 -0.70
C ILE A 65 15.69 -0.76 -1.95
N LEU A 66 16.28 -1.95 -1.81
CA LEU A 66 16.56 -2.84 -2.94
C LEU A 66 15.24 -3.31 -3.58
N ILE A 67 15.13 -3.13 -4.89
CA ILE A 67 14.06 -3.64 -5.74
C ILE A 67 14.49 -5.03 -6.21
N ARG A 68 13.81 -6.03 -5.67
CA ARG A 68 14.05 -7.43 -5.98
C ARG A 68 13.27 -7.86 -7.22
N ASP A 69 13.78 -8.87 -7.93
CA ASP A 69 13.00 -9.58 -8.96
C ASP A 69 11.64 -10.05 -8.42
N GLU A 70 11.65 -10.52 -7.17
CA GLU A 70 10.44 -10.95 -6.46
C GLU A 70 9.43 -9.80 -6.32
N TYR A 71 9.88 -8.57 -6.07
CA TYR A 71 8.98 -7.42 -5.97
C TYR A 71 8.33 -7.11 -7.31
N LEU A 72 9.14 -7.09 -8.38
CA LEU A 72 8.65 -6.88 -9.73
C LEU A 72 7.66 -7.97 -10.16
N TYR A 73 7.97 -9.22 -9.84
CA TYR A 73 7.11 -10.37 -10.13
C TYR A 73 5.77 -10.28 -9.42
N GLN A 74 5.77 -10.09 -8.09
CA GLN A 74 4.53 -10.01 -7.32
C GLN A 74 3.71 -8.77 -7.70
N TYR A 75 4.36 -7.62 -7.92
CA TYR A 75 3.66 -6.41 -8.34
C TYR A 75 3.03 -6.54 -9.72
N THR A 76 3.71 -7.16 -10.69
CA THR A 76 3.15 -7.46 -12.01
C THR A 76 1.90 -8.34 -11.89
N ARG A 77 1.96 -9.37 -11.03
CA ARG A 77 0.79 -10.22 -10.75
C ARG A 77 -0.36 -9.44 -10.11
N LEU A 78 -0.05 -8.53 -9.17
CA LEU A 78 -1.06 -7.66 -8.58
C LEU A 78 -1.73 -6.77 -9.63
N CYS A 79 -0.97 -6.16 -10.55
CA CYS A 79 -1.52 -5.34 -11.62
C CYS A 79 -2.44 -6.14 -12.54
N ASN A 80 -2.03 -7.35 -12.92
CA ASN A 80 -2.86 -8.24 -13.74
C ASN A 80 -4.15 -8.63 -13.03
N LEU A 81 -4.08 -8.94 -11.73
CA LEU A 81 -5.25 -9.29 -10.93
C LEU A 81 -6.17 -8.07 -10.69
N HIS A 82 -5.62 -6.89 -10.42
CA HIS A 82 -6.38 -5.65 -10.21
C HIS A 82 -7.24 -5.29 -11.42
N GLY A 83 -6.69 -5.44 -12.62
CA GLY A 83 -7.37 -5.15 -13.88
C GLY A 83 -8.25 -6.27 -14.44
N SER A 84 -8.25 -7.46 -13.82
CA SER A 84 -9.09 -8.58 -14.29
C SER A 84 -10.58 -8.31 -14.07
N ALA A 85 -11.40 -8.68 -15.06
CA ALA A 85 -12.86 -8.61 -14.99
C ALA A 85 -13.48 -9.68 -14.08
N ASP A 86 -12.71 -10.74 -13.78
CA ASP A 86 -13.16 -11.82 -12.92
C ASP A 86 -13.26 -11.28 -11.48
N PHE A 87 -14.50 -11.20 -10.98
CA PHE A 87 -14.88 -10.49 -9.74
C PHE A 87 -14.30 -11.07 -8.44
N LEU A 88 -13.37 -12.03 -8.50
CA LEU A 88 -12.68 -12.61 -7.36
C LEU A 88 -11.24 -13.01 -7.71
N PRO A 89 -10.30 -12.89 -6.76
CA PRO A 89 -10.46 -12.35 -5.39
C PRO A 89 -10.48 -10.81 -5.31
N HIS A 90 -11.05 -10.28 -4.22
CA HIS A 90 -11.15 -8.85 -3.95
C HIS A 90 -9.84 -8.23 -3.45
N GLY A 91 -8.88 -9.04 -3.00
CA GLY A 91 -7.57 -8.60 -2.56
C GLY A 91 -6.54 -9.72 -2.50
N VAL A 92 -5.37 -9.40 -1.97
CA VAL A 92 -4.25 -10.33 -1.83
C VAL A 92 -3.65 -10.23 -0.43
N VAL A 93 -3.43 -11.39 0.18
CA VAL A 93 -2.55 -11.56 1.34
C VAL A 93 -1.18 -11.95 0.80
N LEU A 94 -0.20 -11.09 1.01
CA LEU A 94 1.20 -11.35 0.67
C LEU A 94 1.95 -11.72 1.95
N THR A 95 2.33 -12.99 2.06
CA THR A 95 2.98 -13.56 3.24
C THR A 95 4.34 -14.17 2.92
N GLY A 96 5.02 -14.70 3.93
CA GLY A 96 6.35 -15.31 3.80
C GLY A 96 7.15 -15.17 5.09
N SER A 97 8.30 -15.83 5.17
CA SER A 97 9.15 -15.87 6.36
C SER A 97 9.46 -14.47 6.93
N PRO A 98 9.67 -14.34 8.25
CA PRO A 98 10.17 -13.10 8.85
C PRO A 98 11.44 -12.61 8.13
N GLY A 99 11.56 -11.30 7.94
CA GLY A 99 12.71 -10.69 7.27
C GLY A 99 12.75 -10.80 5.74
N VAL A 100 11.79 -11.48 5.07
CA VAL A 100 11.77 -11.60 3.60
C VAL A 100 11.47 -10.30 2.84
N GLY A 101 11.29 -9.18 3.55
CA GLY A 101 11.10 -7.86 2.95
C GLY A 101 9.67 -7.56 2.47
N LYS A 102 8.65 -8.00 3.22
CA LYS A 102 7.23 -7.71 2.94
C LYS A 102 6.90 -6.21 3.10
N SER A 103 7.37 -5.58 4.18
CA SER A 103 7.16 -4.14 4.42
C SER A 103 7.84 -3.29 3.34
N PHE A 104 9.07 -3.66 2.94
CA PHE A 104 9.75 -3.05 1.79
C PHE A 104 8.95 -3.21 0.48
N PHE A 105 8.32 -4.36 0.26
CA PHE A 105 7.42 -4.55 -0.89
C PHE A 105 6.20 -3.60 -0.84
N ALA A 106 5.59 -3.41 0.34
CA ALA A 106 4.46 -2.48 0.49
C ALA A 106 4.87 -1.03 0.12
N VAL A 107 6.05 -0.59 0.56
CA VAL A 107 6.61 0.73 0.18
C VAL A 107 6.92 0.80 -1.31
N PHE A 108 7.51 -0.26 -1.89
CA PHE A 108 7.74 -0.35 -3.33
C PHE A 108 6.44 -0.25 -4.13
N GLY A 109 5.40 -0.97 -3.70
CA GLY A 109 4.08 -0.95 -4.29
C GLY A 109 3.44 0.45 -4.22
N LEU A 110 3.50 1.09 -3.04
CA LEU A 110 3.03 2.46 -2.85
C LEU A 110 3.74 3.42 -3.80
N ALA A 111 5.08 3.44 -3.80
CA ALA A 111 5.87 4.34 -4.63
C ALA A 111 5.56 4.15 -6.13
N SER A 112 5.36 2.90 -6.56
CA SER A 112 4.95 2.59 -7.93
C SER A 112 3.58 3.17 -8.29
N GLN A 113 2.61 3.16 -7.38
CA GLN A 113 1.30 3.80 -7.63
C GLN A 113 1.38 5.32 -7.66
N LEU A 114 2.15 5.93 -6.75
CA LEU A 114 2.32 7.40 -6.69
C LEU A 114 3.01 7.93 -7.95
N ARG A 115 4.02 7.21 -8.44
CA ARG A 115 4.66 7.49 -9.73
C ARG A 115 3.64 7.51 -10.87
N ASP A 116 2.74 6.52 -10.89
CA ASP A 116 1.67 6.41 -11.87
C ASP A 116 0.48 7.36 -11.61
N ARG A 117 0.58 8.27 -10.63
CA ARG A 117 -0.46 9.21 -10.19
C ARG A 117 -1.79 8.54 -9.81
N LYS A 118 -1.72 7.34 -9.25
CA LYS A 118 -2.90 6.59 -8.82
C LYS A 118 -3.26 6.88 -7.38
N THR A 119 -4.53 7.14 -7.13
CA THR A 119 -5.07 7.26 -5.77
C THR A 119 -4.85 5.95 -5.01
N THR A 120 -4.15 6.06 -3.89
CA THR A 120 -3.66 4.90 -3.13
C THR A 120 -3.83 5.16 -1.65
N LEU A 121 -4.25 4.13 -0.91
CA LEU A 121 -4.25 4.13 0.53
C LEU A 121 -3.07 3.31 1.05
N PHE A 122 -2.46 3.78 2.13
CA PHE A 122 -1.43 3.08 2.87
C PHE A 122 -1.84 2.96 4.33
N VAL A 123 -1.92 1.73 4.85
CA VAL A 123 -2.30 1.47 6.24
C VAL A 123 -1.04 1.12 7.03
N LEU A 124 -0.77 1.92 8.06
CA LEU A 124 0.38 1.77 8.94
C LEU A 124 0.13 0.72 10.02
N ALA A 125 1.21 0.30 10.67
CA ALA A 125 1.26 -0.64 11.78
C ALA A 125 0.30 -0.29 12.93
N ASP A 126 0.11 1.00 13.20
CA ASP A 126 -0.75 1.53 14.26
C ASP A 126 -2.23 1.72 13.84
N GLY A 127 -2.57 1.31 12.62
CA GLY A 127 -3.91 1.43 12.03
C GLY A 127 -4.20 2.79 11.38
N THR A 128 -3.28 3.75 11.42
CA THR A 128 -3.43 5.02 10.70
C THR A 128 -3.50 4.75 9.21
N VAL A 129 -4.51 5.30 8.54
CA VAL A 129 -4.65 5.22 7.08
C VAL A 129 -4.20 6.55 6.48
N VAL A 130 -3.32 6.45 5.49
CA VAL A 130 -2.83 7.56 4.68
C VAL A 130 -3.47 7.46 3.30
N LEU A 131 -4.20 8.50 2.89
CA LEU A 131 -4.74 8.64 1.54
C LEU A 131 -3.81 9.53 0.72
N PHE A 132 -3.34 9.00 -0.40
CA PHE A 132 -2.63 9.74 -1.43
C PHE A 132 -3.53 9.91 -2.64
N CYS A 133 -3.70 11.15 -3.10
CA CYS A 133 -4.46 11.47 -4.30
C CYS A 133 -3.86 12.71 -4.99
N GLU A 134 -4.51 13.19 -6.06
CA GLU A 134 -4.05 14.36 -6.79
C GLU A 134 -4.00 15.64 -5.93
N ALA A 135 -4.85 15.74 -4.90
CA ALA A 135 -4.86 16.88 -3.98
C ALA A 135 -3.75 16.83 -2.91
N GLY A 136 -2.99 15.74 -2.82
CA GLY A 136 -1.91 15.57 -1.84
C GLY A 136 -2.05 14.32 -0.97
N ALA A 137 -1.57 14.43 0.27
CA ALA A 137 -1.60 13.35 1.25
C ALA A 137 -2.36 13.73 2.53
N PHE A 138 -3.21 12.81 2.98
CA PHE A 138 -4.11 13.02 4.10
C PHE A 138 -4.07 11.80 5.03
N ILE A 139 -4.26 12.03 6.31
CA ILE A 139 -4.34 10.96 7.32
C ILE A 139 -5.70 10.95 7.99
N THR A 140 -6.10 9.79 8.47
CA THR A 140 -7.30 9.64 9.28
C THR A 140 -7.10 10.29 10.64
N GLN A 141 -8.06 11.09 11.11
CA GLN A 141 -8.02 11.61 12.46
C GLN A 141 -8.19 10.45 13.47
N LYS A 142 -7.16 10.21 14.29
CA LYS A 142 -7.16 9.15 15.31
C LYS A 142 -8.20 9.49 16.39
N GLN A 143 -9.43 9.03 16.24
CA GLN A 143 -10.44 9.08 17.30
C GLN A 143 -10.32 7.84 18.18
N SER A 144 -10.65 7.99 19.46
CA SER A 144 -10.35 7.05 20.53
C SER A 144 -11.09 5.71 20.50
N SER A 145 -11.93 5.41 19.50
CA SER A 145 -12.61 4.09 19.40
C SER A 145 -13.51 3.88 18.17
N THR A 146 -13.76 4.87 17.33
CA THR A 146 -14.72 4.76 16.23
C THR A 146 -14.04 4.41 14.92
N SER A 147 -14.50 3.31 14.32
CA SER A 147 -14.09 2.81 13.00
C SER A 147 -13.99 3.94 11.98
N ILE A 148 -12.82 4.09 11.36
CA ILE A 148 -12.62 5.05 10.27
C ILE A 148 -13.54 4.62 9.13
N THR A 149 -14.49 5.49 8.78
CA THR A 149 -15.47 5.18 7.73
C THR A 149 -14.89 5.48 6.35
N MET A 150 -14.77 4.46 5.50
CA MET A 150 -14.31 4.61 4.11
C MET A 150 -15.42 4.97 3.13
N ALA A 151 -16.69 4.99 3.58
CA ALA A 151 -17.87 5.30 2.77
C ALA A 151 -17.74 6.52 1.84
N PRO A 152 -17.06 7.62 2.23
CA PRO A 152 -16.90 8.79 1.37
C PRO A 152 -16.04 8.51 0.14
N LEU A 153 -15.09 7.59 0.25
CA LEU A 153 -14.25 7.18 -0.88
C LEU A 153 -15.00 6.24 -1.82
N ILE A 154 -15.95 5.45 -1.30
CA ILE A 154 -16.71 4.46 -2.09
C ILE A 154 -17.46 5.12 -3.25
N ARG A 155 -17.93 6.37 -3.10
CA ARG A 155 -18.65 7.08 -4.18
C ARG A 155 -17.77 7.45 -5.38
N TYR A 156 -16.46 7.49 -5.19
CA TYR A 156 -15.49 7.78 -6.26
C TYR A 156 -14.97 6.54 -6.97
N ARG A 157 -15.43 5.35 -6.57
CA ARG A 157 -15.09 4.14 -7.30
C ARG A 157 -15.67 4.23 -8.71
N GLY A 158 -14.89 3.85 -9.71
CA GLY A 158 -15.45 3.54 -11.02
C GLY A 158 -16.13 2.17 -11.04
N ASP A 159 -16.91 1.91 -12.09
CA ASP A 159 -17.67 0.67 -12.26
C ASP A 159 -16.82 -0.52 -12.74
N THR A 160 -15.54 -0.28 -13.02
CA THR A 160 -14.62 -1.31 -13.54
C THR A 160 -13.66 -1.78 -12.44
N PRO A 161 -13.21 -3.05 -12.44
CA PRO A 161 -12.21 -3.53 -11.47
C PRO A 161 -10.91 -2.70 -11.42
N ALA A 162 -10.48 -2.18 -12.57
CA ALA A 162 -9.32 -1.29 -12.70
C ALA A 162 -9.52 0.09 -12.04
N ALA A 163 -10.75 0.42 -11.62
CA ALA A 163 -11.09 1.67 -10.93
C ALA A 163 -10.94 1.59 -9.41
N ARG A 164 -10.66 0.39 -8.87
CA ARG A 164 -10.50 0.20 -7.44
C ARG A 164 -9.27 0.93 -6.94
N PHE A 165 -9.39 1.59 -5.79
CA PHE A 165 -8.24 2.18 -5.13
C PHE A 165 -7.31 1.08 -4.61
N TRP A 166 -6.02 1.26 -4.86
CA TRP A 166 -4.99 0.41 -4.28
C TRP A 166 -4.93 0.66 -2.78
N VAL A 167 -4.82 -0.41 -1.99
CA VAL A 167 -4.64 -0.30 -0.55
C VAL A 167 -3.49 -1.21 -0.13
N PHE A 168 -2.35 -0.64 0.25
CA PHE A 168 -1.25 -1.41 0.81
C PHE A 168 -1.35 -1.38 2.33
N ILE A 169 -1.34 -2.56 2.95
CA ILE A 169 -1.48 -2.71 4.39
C ILE A 169 -0.19 -3.33 4.92
N ASP A 170 0.60 -2.53 5.62
CA ASP A 170 1.80 -2.98 6.33
C ASP A 170 1.42 -3.29 7.78
N ALA A 171 0.97 -4.52 7.98
CA ALA A 171 0.38 -4.95 9.24
C ALA A 171 1.47 -5.23 10.29
N SER A 172 1.31 -4.65 11.47
CA SER A 172 2.14 -4.98 12.64
C SER A 172 1.82 -6.37 13.20
N GLN A 173 2.60 -6.82 14.19
CA GLN A 173 2.31 -8.05 14.90
C GLN A 173 0.98 -8.03 15.66
N ASP A 174 0.42 -6.87 15.98
CA ASP A 174 -0.87 -6.79 16.66
C ASP A 174 -2.04 -6.60 15.68
N PHE A 175 -1.73 -6.30 14.41
CA PHE A 175 -2.73 -6.16 13.37
C PHE A 175 -3.15 -7.54 12.85
N GLN A 176 -4.40 -7.91 13.17
CA GLN A 176 -5.02 -9.14 12.70
C GLN A 176 -5.50 -8.94 11.26
N GLU A 177 -6.69 -8.38 11.09
CA GLU A 177 -7.37 -8.29 9.79
C GLU A 177 -7.53 -6.84 9.32
N PRO A 178 -7.56 -6.59 7.99
CA PRO A 178 -7.96 -5.30 7.46
C PRO A 178 -9.36 -4.90 7.96
N PRO A 179 -9.62 -3.61 8.19
CA PRO A 179 -10.98 -3.11 8.42
C PRO A 179 -11.97 -3.64 7.39
N ASP A 180 -13.15 -4.07 7.85
CA ASP A 180 -14.23 -4.60 7.00
C ASP A 180 -14.60 -3.62 5.86
N ASP A 181 -14.49 -2.31 6.11
CA ASP A 181 -14.68 -1.23 5.14
C ASP A 181 -13.72 -1.28 3.94
N LEU A 182 -12.55 -1.90 4.07
CA LEU A 182 -11.57 -2.08 3.00
C LEU A 182 -11.76 -3.40 2.24
N THR A 183 -12.47 -4.36 2.82
CA THR A 183 -12.58 -5.73 2.29
C THR A 183 -13.98 -6.11 1.81
N ASN A 184 -15.01 -5.41 2.28
CA ASN A 184 -16.42 -5.76 2.04
C ASN A 184 -17.07 -4.92 0.94
N THR A 185 -16.24 -4.25 0.13
CA THR A 185 -16.68 -3.36 -0.95
C THR A 185 -15.79 -3.54 -2.17
N ASN A 186 -16.37 -3.39 -3.35
CA ASN A 186 -15.66 -3.40 -4.63
C ASN A 186 -14.96 -2.06 -4.93
N ALA A 187 -14.84 -1.15 -3.96
CA ALA A 187 -14.13 0.12 -4.13
C ALA A 187 -12.61 0.00 -3.97
N PHE A 188 -12.15 -1.03 -3.26
CA PHE A 188 -10.76 -1.17 -2.85
C PHE A 188 -10.16 -2.47 -3.40
N PHE A 189 -8.85 -2.43 -3.64
CA PHE A 189 -8.02 -3.59 -3.91
C PHE A 189 -6.91 -3.68 -2.87
N PRO A 190 -7.22 -4.27 -1.71
CA PRO A 190 -6.26 -4.43 -0.62
C PRO A 190 -5.19 -5.49 -0.87
N VAL A 191 -3.98 -5.14 -0.48
CA VAL A 191 -2.76 -5.94 -0.51
C VAL A 191 -2.17 -5.95 0.89
N GLN A 192 -2.42 -7.01 1.64
CA GLN A 192 -1.99 -7.14 3.04
C GLN A 192 -0.66 -7.86 3.13
N CYS A 193 0.36 -7.15 3.60
CA CYS A 193 1.70 -7.69 3.85
C CYS A 193 1.80 -8.16 5.30
N VAL A 194 1.84 -9.48 5.53
CA VAL A 194 1.77 -10.06 6.89
C VAL A 194 2.75 -11.22 7.11
N PRO A 195 3.20 -11.46 8.35
CA PRO A 195 3.87 -12.70 8.73
C PRO A 195 3.04 -13.96 8.40
N PRO A 196 3.65 -15.16 8.36
CA PRO A 196 2.98 -16.40 7.98
C PRO A 196 2.17 -16.97 9.16
N GLU A 197 1.20 -16.20 9.64
CA GLU A 197 0.34 -16.57 10.75
C GLU A 197 -1.12 -16.57 10.28
N TYR A 198 -1.67 -17.76 10.06
CA TYR A 198 -2.97 -17.96 9.41
C TYR A 198 -4.13 -17.26 10.12
N SER A 199 -4.10 -17.14 11.45
CA SER A 199 -5.10 -16.44 12.27
C SER A 199 -5.38 -15.01 11.78
N ARG A 200 -4.36 -14.32 11.24
CA ARG A 200 -4.43 -12.92 10.83
C ARG A 200 -5.24 -12.66 9.56
N TYR A 201 -5.44 -13.67 8.73
CA TYR A 201 -6.14 -13.50 7.46
C TYR A 201 -7.15 -14.61 7.20
N LYS A 202 -7.45 -15.41 8.23
CA LYS A 202 -8.33 -16.57 8.13
C LYS A 202 -9.71 -16.18 7.64
N LYS A 203 -10.36 -15.15 8.22
CA LYS A 203 -11.71 -14.73 7.81
C LYS A 203 -11.72 -14.37 6.34
N TRP A 204 -10.69 -13.64 5.89
CA TRP A 204 -10.62 -13.11 4.54
C TRP A 204 -10.46 -14.19 3.46
N ILE A 205 -9.73 -15.27 3.79
CA ILE A 205 -9.61 -16.46 2.94
C ILE A 205 -10.87 -17.32 2.98
N VAL A 206 -11.46 -17.53 4.17
CA VAL A 206 -12.70 -18.32 4.33
C VAL A 206 -13.86 -17.69 3.59
N ASP A 207 -13.95 -16.36 3.59
CA ASP A 207 -14.98 -15.60 2.86
C ASP A 207 -14.73 -15.59 1.33
N GLY A 208 -13.64 -16.20 0.85
CA GLY A 208 -13.27 -16.26 -0.56
C GLY A 208 -12.81 -14.91 -1.15
N ARG A 209 -12.45 -13.95 -0.30
CA ARG A 209 -12.21 -12.55 -0.71
C ARG A 209 -10.75 -12.21 -0.95
N ALA A 210 -9.82 -13.12 -0.63
CA ALA A 210 -8.41 -12.90 -0.88
C ALA A 210 -7.69 -14.13 -1.47
N ALA A 211 -6.69 -13.88 -2.31
CA ALA A 211 -5.67 -14.87 -2.63
C ALA A 211 -4.52 -14.78 -1.63
N VAL A 212 -3.92 -15.93 -1.27
CA VAL A 212 -2.66 -15.97 -0.50
C VAL A 212 -1.50 -16.17 -1.45
N TRP A 213 -0.57 -15.23 -1.48
CA TRP A 213 0.69 -15.33 -2.20
C TRP A 213 1.85 -15.35 -1.21
N ILE A 214 2.86 -16.16 -1.51
CA ILE A 214 4.04 -16.32 -0.67
C ILE A 214 5.24 -15.68 -1.37
N MET A 215 5.88 -14.73 -0.70
CA MET A 215 7.12 -14.12 -1.15
C MET A 215 8.30 -15.06 -0.95
N GLN A 216 9.14 -15.15 -1.97
CA GLN A 216 10.36 -15.95 -1.91
C GLN A 216 11.44 -15.32 -1.00
N PRO A 217 12.20 -16.14 -0.25
CA PRO A 217 13.36 -15.69 0.52
C PRO A 217 14.37 -14.89 -0.32
N TRP A 218 15.20 -14.10 0.37
CA TRP A 218 16.33 -13.42 -0.25
C TRP A 218 17.29 -14.43 -0.88
N ARG A 219 17.74 -14.14 -2.10
CA ARG A 219 18.83 -14.86 -2.77
C ARG A 219 20.16 -14.34 -2.22
N MET A 220 21.17 -15.20 -2.20
CA MET A 220 22.52 -14.83 -1.70
C MET A 220 23.13 -13.62 -2.41
N GLN A 221 22.80 -13.42 -3.70
CA GLN A 221 23.25 -12.26 -4.47
C GLN A 221 22.62 -10.95 -3.96
N GLU A 222 21.34 -10.97 -3.59
CA GLU A 222 20.62 -9.79 -3.10
C GLU A 222 21.20 -9.31 -1.76
N PHE A 223 21.70 -10.21 -0.92
CA PHE A 223 22.40 -9.86 0.33
C PHE A 223 23.74 -9.16 0.11
N ALA A 224 24.39 -9.38 -1.03
CA ALA A 224 25.65 -8.71 -1.36
C ALA A 224 25.41 -7.31 -1.96
N GLU A 225 24.20 -7.05 -2.45
CA GLU A 225 23.82 -5.80 -3.11
C GLU A 225 23.20 -4.80 -2.13
N GLY A 226 22.35 -5.26 -1.21
CA GLY A 226 21.68 -4.43 -0.20
C GLY A 226 22.61 -3.92 0.90
#